data_AF-A0AAW7XCG9-F1
#
_entry.id   AF-A0AAW7XCG9-F1
#
_cell.length_a   1.000
_cell.length_b   1.000
_cell.length_c   1.000
_cell.angle_alpha   90.00
_cell.angle_beta   90.00
_cell.angle_gamma   90.00
#
_symmetry.space_group_name_H-M   'P 1'
#
loop_
_entity.id
_entity.type
_entity.pdbx_description
1 polymer ?
#
loop_
_entity_poly.entity_id
_entity_poly.type
_entity_poly.pdbx_seq_one_letter_code
_entity_poly.pdbx_strand_id
1 'polypeptide(L)' 'NRRSNTALNSELETIPGIGKQSVESLLQYFKSVKRIKEANLEQLSSVLGVSRAKKVQAYFLKKE' A
#
# COMPACT_ATOMS: atom_id res chain seq x y z
N ASN A 1 -10.14 -20.58 -14.67
CA ASN A 1 -10.55 -19.59 -13.66
C ASN A 1 -9.38 -18.64 -13.38
N ARG A 2 -9.27 -17.48 -14.07
CA ARG A 2 -8.08 -16.63 -13.94
C ARG A 2 -8.42 -15.14 -13.98
N ARG A 3 -9.36 -14.73 -13.14
CA ARG A 3 -9.75 -13.32 -12.97
C ARG A 3 -9.69 -12.92 -11.50
N SER A 4 -8.49 -12.83 -10.95
CA SER A 4 -8.31 -12.42 -9.55
C SER A 4 -6.97 -11.73 -9.28
N ASN A 5 -6.39 -11.01 -10.24
CA ASN A 5 -5.16 -10.22 -10.01
C ASN A 5 -5.38 -8.70 -10.04
N THR A 6 -6.52 -8.22 -10.55
CA THR A 6 -6.78 -6.77 -10.65
C THR A 6 -7.23 -6.17 -9.31
N ALA A 7 -7.85 -6.95 -8.42
CA ALA A 7 -8.35 -6.46 -7.14
C ALA A 7 -7.25 -5.98 -6.19
N LEU A 8 -6.06 -6.60 -6.27
CA LEU A 8 -4.96 -6.30 -5.35
C LEU A 8 -4.48 -4.86 -5.49
N ASN A 9 -4.38 -4.32 -6.71
CA ASN A 9 -3.90 -2.96 -6.94
C ASN A 9 -4.92 -1.89 -6.51
N SER A 10 -6.23 -2.16 -6.68
CA SER A 10 -7.28 -1.19 -6.36
C SER A 10 -7.38 -0.86 -4.88
N GLU A 11 -6.97 -1.76 -3.97
CA GLU A 11 -7.02 -1.49 -2.53
C GLU A 11 -6.02 -0.44 -2.07
N LEU A 12 -4.88 -0.30 -2.77
CA LEU A 12 -3.89 0.73 -2.48
C LEU A 12 -4.25 2.07 -3.11
N GLU A 13 -4.84 2.05 -4.31
CA GLU A 13 -5.32 3.26 -4.99
C GLU A 13 -6.57 3.87 -4.34
N THR A 14 -7.35 3.08 -3.60
CA THR A 14 -8.52 3.59 -2.85
C THR A 14 -8.15 4.28 -1.54
N ILE A 15 -6.87 4.24 -1.10
CA ILE A 15 -6.44 4.88 0.14
C ILE A 15 -6.41 6.41 -0.05
N PRO A 16 -7.27 7.18 0.65
CA PRO A 16 -7.35 8.61 0.47
C PRO A 16 -6.05 9.31 0.90
N GLY A 17 -5.43 10.02 -0.03
CA GLY A 17 -4.15 10.70 0.17
C GLY A 17 -2.91 9.86 -0.17
N ILE A 18 -3.08 8.69 -0.77
CA ILE A 18 -2.05 7.96 -1.49
C ILE A 18 -2.34 8.10 -2.98
N GLY A 19 -1.46 8.81 -3.69
CA GLY A 19 -1.57 8.97 -5.14
C GLY A 19 -0.98 7.78 -5.90
N LYS A 20 -1.31 7.66 -7.19
CA LYS A 20 -0.79 6.60 -8.08
C LYS A 20 0.73 6.46 -8.03
N GLN A 21 1.46 7.57 -8.00
CA GLN A 21 2.92 7.57 -7.89
C GLN A 21 3.41 6.89 -6.60
N SER A 22 2.70 7.10 -5.48
CA SER A 22 3.04 6.46 -4.20
C SER A 22 2.71 4.96 -4.22
N VAL A 23 1.60 4.57 -4.85
CA VAL A 23 1.25 3.16 -5.06
C VAL A 23 2.29 2.48 -5.93
N GLU A 24 2.73 3.12 -7.01
CA GLU A 24 3.74 2.58 -7.92
C GLU A 24 5.08 2.39 -7.21
N SER A 25 5.57 3.38 -6.44
CA SER A 25 6.80 3.23 -5.65
C SER A 25 6.72 2.10 -4.62
N LEU A 26 5.57 1.96 -3.94
CA LEU A 26 5.33 0.85 -3.01
C LEU A 26 5.31 -0.50 -3.74
N LEU A 27 4.60 -0.59 -4.86
CA LEU A 27 4.53 -1.82 -5.66
C LEU A 27 5.90 -2.18 -6.25
N GLN A 28 6.70 -1.20 -6.64
CA GLN A 28 8.04 -1.43 -7.17
C GLN A 28 9.00 -1.94 -6.09
N TYR A 29 8.89 -1.42 -4.86
CA TYR A 29 9.72 -1.85 -3.73
C TYR A 29 9.27 -3.19 -3.13
N PHE A 30 7.99 -3.29 -2.75
CA PHE A 30 7.45 -4.46 -2.04
C PHE A 30 6.96 -5.57 -2.98
N LYS A 31 6.78 -5.29 -4.28
CA LYS A 31 6.30 -6.24 -5.31
C LYS A 31 4.88 -6.78 -5.13
N SER A 32 4.24 -6.56 -3.99
CA SER A 32 2.89 -7.05 -3.70
C SER A 32 2.23 -6.31 -2.55
N VAL A 33 0.90 -6.18 -2.63
CA VAL A 33 0.06 -5.56 -1.60
C VAL A 33 0.10 -6.32 -0.28
N LYS A 34 0.29 -7.64 -0.34
CA LYS A 34 0.44 -8.46 0.87
C LYS A 34 1.68 -8.04 1.68
N ARG A 35 2.81 -7.81 0.99
CA ARG A 35 4.03 -7.31 1.62
C ARG A 35 3.88 -5.88 2.12
N ILE A 36 3.07 -5.04 1.46
CA ILE A 36 2.78 -3.68 1.94
C ILE A 36 1.94 -3.73 3.22
N LYS A 37 1.00 -4.69 3.33
CA LYS A 37 0.24 -4.95 4.56
C LYS A 37 1.13 -5.45 5.70
N GLU A 38 2.10 -6.30 5.40
CA GLU A 38 3.06 -6.86 6.37
C GLU A 38 4.25 -5.93 6.65
N ALA A 39 4.41 -4.85 5.88
CA ALA A 39 5.53 -3.93 6.01
C ALA A 39 5.40 -3.06 7.26
N ASN A 40 6.54 -2.83 7.91
CA ASN A 40 6.61 -1.92 9.04
C ASN A 40 6.43 -0.47 8.59
N LEU A 41 5.92 0.36 9.50
CA LEU A 41 5.77 1.80 9.28
C LEU A 41 7.09 2.47 8.87
N GLU A 42 8.21 2.02 9.40
CA GLU A 42 9.54 2.50 9.01
C GLU A 42 9.82 2.26 7.52
N GLN A 43 9.57 1.06 7.00
CA GLN A 43 9.80 0.75 5.59
C GLN A 43 8.85 1.53 4.68
N LEU A 44 7.57 1.62 5.06
CA LEU A 44 6.60 2.44 4.33
C LEU A 44 6.99 3.92 4.32
N SER A 45 7.51 4.43 5.45
CA SER A 45 7.94 5.81 5.61
C SER A 45 9.22 6.13 4.85
N SER A 46 10.09 5.14 4.67
CA SER A 46 11.31 5.27 3.89
C SER A 46 11.00 5.47 2.38
N VAL A 47 9.93 4.84 1.89
CA VAL A 47 9.50 4.97 0.48
C VAL A 47 8.69 6.24 0.24
N LEU A 48 7.74 6.57 1.12
CA LEU A 48 6.72 7.59 0.86
C LEU A 48 6.69 8.76 1.85
N GLY A 49 7.48 8.70 2.93
CA GLY A 49 7.41 9.59 4.07
C GLY A 49 6.38 9.16 5.12
N VAL A 50 6.61 9.61 6.36
CA VAL A 50 5.83 9.23 7.56
C VAL A 50 4.33 9.52 7.40
N SER A 51 3.98 10.67 6.79
CA SER A 51 2.57 11.06 6.59
C SER A 51 1.79 10.07 5.73
N ARG A 52 2.41 9.58 4.65
CA ARG A 52 1.75 8.64 3.71
C ARG A 52 1.77 7.23 4.27
N ALA A 53 2.89 6.81 4.87
CA ALA A 53 3.03 5.52 5.55
C ALA A 53 1.96 5.30 6.63
N LYS A 54 1.72 6.31 7.47
CA LYS A 54 0.67 6.26 8.50
C LYS A 54 -0.71 6.02 7.91
N LYS A 55 -1.05 6.63 6.77
CA LYS A 55 -2.35 6.43 6.12
C LYS A 55 -2.50 5.01 5.58
N VAL A 56 -1.46 4.49 4.93
CA VAL A 56 -1.44 3.11 4.43
C VAL A 56 -1.60 2.12 5.58
N GLN A 57 -0.78 2.28 6.62
CA GLN A 57 -0.83 1.41 7.79
C GLN A 57 -2.17 1.50 8.51
N ALA A 58 -2.71 2.71 8.73
CA ALA A 58 -4.00 2.90 9.37
C ALA A 58 -5.16 2.30 8.56
N TYR A 59 -5.11 2.39 7.23
CA TYR A 59 -6.11 1.76 6.35
C TYR A 59 -6.12 0.23 6.53
N PHE A 60 -4.94 -0.39 6.57
CA PHE A 60 -4.84 -1.83 6.77
C PHE A 60 -5.12 -2.29 8.21
N LEU A 61 -4.79 -1.49 9.23
CA LEU A 61 -5.15 -1.76 10.63
C LEU A 61 -6.66 -1.63 10.89
N LYS A 62 -7.34 -0.69 10.21
CA LYS A 62 -8.77 -0.43 10.40
C LYS A 62 -9.67 -1.46 9.71
N LYS A 63 -9.11 -2.34 8.87
CA LYS A 63 -9.85 -3.35 8.10
C LYS A 63 -9.89 -4.72 8.79
N GLU A 64 -9.54 -4.79 10.07
CA GLU A 64 -9.60 -5.99 10.93
C GLU A 64 -10.77 -5.92 11.91
#